data_AF-A0A1H5N4Y1-F1
#
_entry.id   AF-A0A1H5N4Y1-F1
#
_cell.length_a   1.000
_cell.length_b   1.000
_cell.length_c   1.000
_cell.angle_alpha   90.00
_cell.angle_beta   90.00
_cell.angle_gamma   90.00
#
_symmetry.space_group_name_H-M   'P 1'
#
loop_
_entity.id
_entity.type
_entity.pdbx_description
1 polymer ?
#
loop_
_entity_poly.entity_id
_entity_poly.type
_entity_poly.pdbx_seq_one_letter_code
_entity_poly.pdbx_strand_id
1 'polypeptide(L)'
;MFGISDIPKFLLAFFLVLPVISILHEAGHVFFAWLMGAKNIRLIVGSGKPVFKKGLLEVRKFYFWYGFCSFENIKRKEKLANILIFSGGAIFNLLSTIAVILLVENKVLEAGMVTYQFTYFSMYYIFFALLPMLYPGGYPSDGKIMLDLIKGKDEVIKERTYRVLWKPEEEEWQVLDQNKAVIAGHQGEDDALEEARKIAKKHRPSRILYCKDGEEKEIQNYPRIPL
;
A
#
# COMPACT_ATOMS: atom_id res chain seq x y z
N MET A 1 -14.40 -31.56 -14.62
CA MET A 1 -14.63 -30.63 -15.75
C MET A 1 -15.59 -29.56 -15.27
N PHE A 2 -15.33 -28.29 -15.58
CA PHE A 2 -16.16 -27.17 -15.13
C PHE A 2 -17.51 -27.21 -15.87
N GLY A 3 -18.62 -27.31 -15.13
CA GLY A 3 -19.98 -27.33 -15.69
C GLY A 3 -20.70 -25.99 -15.52
N ILE A 4 -21.82 -25.82 -16.21
CA ILE A 4 -22.70 -24.63 -16.04
C ILE A 4 -23.19 -24.52 -14.59
N SER A 5 -23.40 -25.65 -13.92
CA SER A 5 -23.72 -25.72 -12.48
C SER A 5 -22.62 -25.17 -11.56
N ASP A 6 -21.40 -24.96 -12.07
CA ASP A 6 -20.28 -24.41 -11.31
C ASP A 6 -20.14 -22.89 -11.44
N ILE A 7 -20.94 -22.25 -12.30
CA ILE A 7 -20.97 -20.80 -12.45
C ILE A 7 -21.37 -20.10 -11.12
N PRO A 8 -22.44 -20.49 -10.41
CA PRO A 8 -22.78 -19.85 -9.13
C PRO A 8 -21.67 -19.99 -8.08
N LYS A 9 -21.01 -21.15 -8.06
CA LYS A 9 -19.87 -21.44 -7.16
C LYS A 9 -18.65 -20.59 -7.48
N PHE A 10 -18.40 -20.36 -8.77
CA PHE A 10 -17.34 -19.47 -9.23
C PHE A 10 -17.63 -18.01 -8.87
N LEU A 11 -18.88 -17.55 -9.03
CA LEU A 11 -19.31 -16.22 -8.61
C LEU A 11 -19.15 -16.04 -7.09
N LEU A 12 -19.51 -17.05 -6.29
CA LEU A 12 -19.29 -17.01 -4.85
C LEU A 12 -17.79 -16.87 -4.50
N ALA A 13 -16.92 -17.63 -5.17
CA ALA A 13 -15.47 -17.50 -4.97
C ALA A 13 -15.00 -16.07 -5.29
N PHE A 14 -15.47 -15.51 -6.39
CA PHE A 14 -15.02 -14.21 -6.87
C PHE A 14 -15.55 -13.04 -6.03
N PHE A 15 -16.82 -13.09 -5.60
CA PHE A 15 -17.47 -12.00 -4.88
C PHE A 15 -17.44 -12.12 -3.37
N LEU A 16 -17.00 -13.25 -2.82
CA LEU A 16 -16.89 -13.47 -1.38
C LEU A 16 -15.48 -13.90 -0.97
N VAL A 17 -14.97 -15.01 -1.52
CA VAL A 17 -13.70 -15.60 -1.06
C VAL A 17 -12.51 -14.69 -1.39
N LEU A 18 -12.40 -14.20 -2.62
CA LEU A 18 -11.31 -13.30 -3.02
C LEU A 18 -11.28 -11.98 -2.22
N PRO A 19 -12.40 -11.25 -2.03
CA PRO A 19 -12.41 -10.08 -1.16
C PRO A 19 -11.94 -10.37 0.27
N VAL A 20 -12.34 -11.50 0.85
CA VAL A 20 -11.92 -11.89 2.20
C VAL A 20 -10.40 -12.13 2.24
N ILE A 21 -9.84 -12.83 1.25
CA ILE A 21 -8.40 -13.07 1.14
C ILE A 21 -7.64 -11.75 0.97
N SER A 22 -8.14 -10.85 0.12
CA SER A 22 -7.51 -9.53 -0.08
C SER A 22 -7.55 -8.69 1.20
N ILE A 23 -8.66 -8.71 1.94
CA ILE A 23 -8.76 -8.04 3.25
C ILE A 23 -7.77 -8.62 4.25
N LEU A 24 -7.61 -9.95 4.30
CA LEU A 24 -6.64 -10.59 5.19
C LEU A 24 -5.20 -10.23 4.84
N HIS A 25 -4.88 -10.20 3.54
CA HIS A 25 -3.57 -9.76 3.04
C HIS A 25 -3.27 -8.33 3.48
N GLU A 26 -4.17 -7.40 3.19
CA GLU A 26 -3.98 -6.00 3.57
C GLU A 26 -3.98 -5.79 5.10
N ALA A 27 -4.75 -6.59 5.84
CA ALA A 27 -4.73 -6.57 7.31
C ALA A 27 -3.34 -6.95 7.86
N GLY A 28 -2.62 -7.84 7.19
CA GLY A 28 -1.25 -8.18 7.55
C GLY A 28 -0.30 -6.98 7.42
N HIS A 29 -0.38 -6.25 6.30
CA HIS A 29 0.40 -5.01 6.15
C HIS A 29 0.04 -3.97 7.21
N VAL A 30 -1.27 -3.77 7.45
CA VAL A 30 -1.77 -2.85 8.47
C VAL A 30 -1.26 -3.22 9.86
N PHE A 31 -1.28 -4.49 10.22
CA PHE A 31 -0.83 -4.99 11.51
C PHE A 31 0.65 -4.65 11.75
N PHE A 32 1.53 -4.98 10.81
CA PHE A 32 2.96 -4.69 10.93
C PHE A 32 3.25 -3.19 10.83
N ALA A 33 2.54 -2.44 9.98
CA ALA A 33 2.70 -0.99 9.89
C ALA A 33 2.33 -0.30 11.22
N TRP A 34 1.23 -0.73 11.83
CA TRP A 34 0.81 -0.27 13.15
C TRP A 34 1.85 -0.62 14.24
N LEU A 35 2.36 -1.85 14.23
CA LEU A 35 3.42 -2.28 15.16
C LEU A 35 4.70 -1.44 15.03
N MET A 36 5.01 -0.97 13.81
CA MET A 36 6.15 -0.07 13.53
C MET A 36 5.83 1.41 13.79
N GLY A 37 4.64 1.71 14.30
CA GLY A 37 4.23 3.04 14.74
C GLY A 37 3.70 3.94 13.63
N ALA A 38 3.21 3.38 12.53
CA ALA A 38 2.57 4.15 11.46
C ALA A 38 1.29 4.86 11.94
N LYS A 39 0.98 5.99 11.31
CA LYS A 39 -0.21 6.82 11.54
C LYS A 39 -1.08 6.86 10.28
N ASN A 40 -2.32 7.33 10.45
CA ASN A 40 -3.28 7.54 9.35
C ASN A 40 -3.46 6.30 8.46
N ILE A 41 -3.52 5.12 9.08
CA ILE A 41 -3.65 3.85 8.38
C ILE A 41 -5.05 3.76 7.76
N ARG A 42 -5.09 3.46 6.47
CA ARG A 42 -6.30 3.25 5.68
C ARG A 42 -6.20 1.93 4.95
N LEU A 43 -7.25 1.13 5.07
CA LEU A 43 -7.49 -0.12 4.38
C LEU A 43 -8.56 0.13 3.31
N ILE A 44 -8.18 0.05 2.04
CA ILE A 44 -9.07 0.32 0.92
C ILE A 44 -9.35 -0.99 0.20
N VAL A 45 -10.61 -1.35 0.08
CA VAL A 45 -11.07 -2.57 -0.60
C VAL A 45 -11.81 -2.17 -1.86
N GLY A 46 -11.24 -2.52 -3.00
CA GLY A 46 -11.79 -2.29 -4.32
C GLY A 46 -11.28 -1.07 -5.05
N SER A 47 -11.90 -0.83 -6.20
CA SER A 47 -11.64 0.32 -7.05
C SER A 47 -12.91 1.12 -7.37
N GLY A 48 -12.74 2.33 -7.92
CA GLY A 48 -13.82 3.24 -8.25
C GLY A 48 -14.24 4.14 -7.08
N LYS A 49 -15.49 4.64 -7.13
CA LYS A 49 -16.05 5.56 -6.13
C LYS A 49 -16.23 4.84 -4.77
N PRO A 50 -15.90 5.49 -3.64
CA PRO A 50 -16.22 4.97 -2.31
C PRO A 50 -17.72 4.77 -2.15
N VAL A 51 -18.12 3.62 -1.62
CA VAL A 51 -19.51 3.29 -1.28
C VAL A 51 -19.70 3.33 0.23
N PHE A 52 -18.67 2.94 0.97
CA PHE A 52 -18.66 2.95 2.42
C PHE A 52 -17.30 3.40 2.94
N LYS A 53 -17.31 4.24 3.97
CA LYS A 53 -16.09 4.70 4.64
C LYS A 53 -16.37 4.84 6.13
N LYS A 54 -15.70 4.03 6.95
CA LYS A 54 -15.82 4.08 8.42
C LYS A 54 -14.48 3.74 9.06
N GLY A 55 -13.92 4.69 9.80
CA GLY A 55 -12.64 4.52 10.50
C GLY A 55 -11.52 4.17 9.53
N LEU A 56 -10.84 3.05 9.78
CA LEU A 56 -9.72 2.57 8.96
C LEU A 56 -10.17 1.93 7.63
N LEU A 57 -11.44 1.56 7.46
CA LEU A 57 -11.93 0.80 6.30
C LEU A 57 -12.67 1.69 5.29
N GLU A 58 -12.27 1.59 4.02
CA GLU A 58 -12.95 2.20 2.87
C GLU A 58 -13.27 1.12 1.84
N VAL A 59 -14.56 0.92 1.54
CA VAL A 59 -15.03 -0.03 0.54
C VAL A 59 -15.51 0.73 -0.69
N ARG A 60 -15.03 0.32 -1.87
CA ARG A 60 -15.32 0.96 -3.16
C ARG A 60 -16.21 0.08 -4.03
N LYS A 61 -16.79 0.69 -5.07
CA LYS A 61 -17.79 0.07 -5.95
C LYS A 61 -17.38 -1.30 -6.49
N PHE A 62 -16.11 -1.46 -6.88
CA PHE A 62 -15.56 -2.72 -7.37
C PHE A 62 -14.70 -3.39 -6.29
N TYR A 63 -15.31 -3.72 -5.15
CA TYR A 63 -14.65 -4.29 -3.96
C TYR A 63 -13.92 -5.61 -4.21
N PHE A 64 -14.32 -6.35 -5.23
CA PHE A 64 -13.77 -7.65 -5.61
C PHE A 64 -12.52 -7.59 -6.50
N TRP A 65 -12.06 -6.39 -6.88
CA TRP A 65 -11.03 -6.23 -7.90
C TRP A 65 -9.59 -6.26 -7.33
N TYR A 66 -9.27 -5.39 -6.38
CA TYR A 66 -8.03 -5.43 -5.57
C TYR A 66 -8.25 -4.68 -4.26
N GLY A 67 -7.45 -5.01 -3.24
CA GLY A 67 -7.29 -4.21 -2.03
C GLY A 67 -5.98 -3.44 -2.08
N PHE A 68 -5.85 -2.39 -1.26
CA PHE A 68 -4.57 -1.79 -0.94
C PHE A 68 -4.66 -1.06 0.38
N CYS A 69 -3.54 -0.94 1.07
CA CYS A 69 -3.43 -0.14 2.27
C CYS A 69 -2.57 1.11 2.05
N SER A 70 -2.77 2.09 2.90
CA SER A 70 -2.00 3.32 2.88
C SER A 70 -1.73 3.74 4.32
N PHE A 71 -0.48 4.07 4.61
CA PHE A 71 -0.07 4.50 5.93
C PHE A 71 1.00 5.59 5.84
N GLU A 72 0.97 6.49 6.80
CA GLU A 72 1.85 7.66 6.88
C GLU A 72 2.76 7.53 8.11
N ASN A 73 3.88 8.25 8.13
CA ASN A 73 4.67 8.50 9.34
C ASN A 73 5.08 7.24 10.12
N ILE A 74 5.72 6.27 9.45
CA ILE A 74 6.31 5.10 10.12
C ILE A 74 7.45 5.58 11.03
N LYS A 75 7.35 5.30 12.35
CA LYS A 75 8.38 5.66 13.33
C LYS A 75 9.66 4.84 13.14
N ARG A 76 9.52 3.52 12.98
CA ARG A 76 10.65 2.60 12.77
C ARG A 76 10.90 2.40 11.27
N LYS A 77 11.85 3.14 10.72
CA LYS A 77 12.18 3.13 9.28
C LYS A 77 13.28 2.13 8.89
N GLU A 78 13.70 1.28 9.83
CA GLU A 78 14.75 0.28 9.62
C GLU A 78 14.37 -0.71 8.50
N LYS A 79 15.39 -1.29 7.86
CA LYS A 79 15.23 -2.29 6.80
C LYS A 79 14.35 -3.46 7.25
N LEU A 80 14.59 -4.01 8.46
CA LEU A 80 13.81 -5.13 8.98
C LEU A 80 12.34 -4.76 9.21
N ALA A 81 12.06 -3.57 9.73
CA ALA A 81 10.70 -3.06 9.92
C ALA A 81 9.94 -3.03 8.58
N ASN A 82 10.58 -2.55 7.52
CA ASN A 82 9.97 -2.52 6.18
C ASN A 82 9.78 -3.93 5.62
N ILE A 83 10.76 -4.83 5.77
CA ILE A 83 10.62 -6.22 5.34
C ILE A 83 9.41 -6.88 6.02
N LEU A 84 9.20 -6.67 7.32
CA LEU A 84 8.04 -7.18 8.06
C LEU A 84 6.71 -6.58 7.58
N ILE A 85 6.70 -5.28 7.27
CA ILE A 85 5.51 -4.64 6.70
C ILE A 85 5.14 -5.31 5.38
N PHE A 86 6.08 -5.49 4.45
CA PHE A 86 5.82 -6.09 3.13
C PHE A 86 5.60 -7.60 3.18
N SER A 87 6.17 -8.33 4.13
CA SER A 87 5.84 -9.74 4.31
C SER A 87 4.49 -9.95 5.00
N GLY A 88 3.93 -8.89 5.60
CA GLY A 88 2.73 -8.96 6.43
C GLY A 88 1.54 -9.64 5.77
N GLY A 89 1.20 -9.24 4.54
CA GLY A 89 0.06 -9.84 3.83
C GLY A 89 0.26 -11.31 3.50
N ALA A 90 1.45 -11.69 3.02
CA ALA A 90 1.78 -13.08 2.79
C ALA A 90 1.75 -13.92 4.08
N ILE A 91 2.25 -13.38 5.20
CA ILE A 91 2.21 -14.05 6.51
C ILE A 91 0.77 -14.25 6.97
N PHE A 92 -0.10 -13.25 6.87
CA PHE A 92 -1.50 -13.35 7.31
C PHE A 92 -2.30 -14.34 6.46
N ASN A 93 -2.09 -14.34 5.14
CA ASN A 93 -2.71 -15.34 4.27
C ASN A 93 -2.19 -16.75 4.57
N LEU A 94 -0.90 -16.90 4.89
CA LEU A 94 -0.34 -18.20 5.23
C LEU A 94 -0.89 -18.71 6.57
N LEU A 95 -0.90 -17.86 7.59
CA LEU A 95 -1.43 -18.21 8.92
C LEU A 95 -2.91 -18.54 8.87
N SER A 96 -3.71 -17.78 8.11
CA SER A 96 -5.14 -18.07 7.94
C SER A 96 -5.37 -19.36 7.13
N THR A 97 -4.54 -19.65 6.13
CA THR A 97 -4.58 -20.93 5.39
C THR A 97 -4.32 -22.11 6.34
N ILE A 98 -3.25 -22.03 7.16
CA ILE A 98 -2.92 -23.05 8.16
C ILE A 98 -4.07 -23.19 9.16
N ALA A 99 -4.62 -22.09 9.65
CA ALA A 99 -5.75 -22.11 10.58
C ALA A 99 -6.97 -22.84 9.98
N VAL A 100 -7.33 -22.56 8.72
CA VAL A 100 -8.44 -23.25 8.05
C VAL A 100 -8.17 -24.75 7.91
N ILE A 101 -6.94 -25.14 7.55
CA ILE A 101 -6.56 -26.57 7.47
C ILE A 101 -6.74 -27.25 8.82
N LEU A 102 -6.22 -26.65 9.90
CA LEU A 102 -6.33 -27.21 11.25
C LEU A 102 -7.79 -27.30 11.71
N LEU A 103 -8.62 -26.30 11.41
CA LEU A 103 -10.05 -26.32 11.76
C LEU A 103 -10.81 -27.45 11.03
N VAL A 104 -10.43 -27.73 9.78
CA VAL A 104 -11.01 -28.85 9.01
C VAL A 104 -10.55 -30.20 9.57
N GLU A 105 -9.26 -30.35 9.86
CA GLU A 105 -8.71 -31.58 10.45
C GLU A 105 -9.33 -31.91 11.81
N ASN A 106 -9.57 -30.88 12.63
CA ASN A 106 -10.21 -31.02 13.94
C ASN A 106 -11.75 -31.09 13.86
N LYS A 107 -12.34 -31.18 12.65
CA LYS A 107 -13.79 -31.27 12.40
C LYS A 107 -14.60 -30.10 12.99
N VAL A 108 -13.95 -28.95 13.21
CA VAL A 108 -14.61 -27.70 13.60
C VAL A 108 -15.26 -27.04 12.39
N LEU A 109 -14.62 -27.18 11.22
CA LEU A 109 -15.17 -26.77 9.93
C LEU A 109 -15.31 -27.99 9.01
N GLU A 110 -16.38 -28.02 8.23
CA GLU A 110 -16.54 -29.04 7.19
C GLU A 110 -15.59 -28.77 6.02
N ALA A 111 -14.95 -29.83 5.53
CA ALA A 111 -14.23 -29.78 4.26
C ALA A 111 -15.25 -29.52 3.15
N GLY A 112 -15.09 -28.41 2.45
CA GLY A 112 -16.05 -27.97 1.45
C GLY A 112 -15.41 -27.07 0.42
N MET A 113 -16.23 -26.62 -0.52
CA MET A 113 -15.75 -25.79 -1.62
C MET A 113 -15.16 -24.46 -1.15
N VAL A 114 -15.77 -23.82 -0.14
CA VAL A 114 -15.29 -22.55 0.39
C VAL A 114 -13.93 -22.71 1.07
N THR A 115 -13.74 -23.75 1.89
CA THR A 115 -12.45 -24.00 2.55
C THR A 115 -11.36 -24.34 1.54
N TYR A 116 -11.67 -25.12 0.50
CA TYR A 116 -10.74 -25.42 -0.58
C TYR A 116 -10.39 -24.18 -1.43
N GLN A 117 -11.40 -23.39 -1.83
CA GLN A 117 -11.17 -22.15 -2.58
C GLN A 117 -10.37 -21.15 -1.75
N PHE A 118 -10.69 -21.02 -0.47
CA PHE A 118 -9.98 -20.12 0.43
C PHE A 118 -8.50 -20.47 0.52
N THR A 119 -8.16 -21.73 0.83
CA THR A 119 -6.76 -22.16 0.95
C THR A 119 -6.03 -22.04 -0.39
N TYR A 120 -6.65 -22.48 -1.49
CA TYR A 120 -6.04 -22.40 -2.82
C TYR A 120 -5.77 -20.96 -3.26
N PHE A 121 -6.78 -20.08 -3.19
CA PHE A 121 -6.62 -18.69 -3.60
C PHE A 121 -5.72 -17.90 -2.64
N SER A 122 -5.66 -18.26 -1.35
CA SER A 122 -4.72 -17.64 -0.41
C SER A 122 -3.28 -17.97 -0.78
N MET A 123 -2.98 -19.25 -1.09
CA MET A 123 -1.66 -19.66 -1.56
C MET A 123 -1.31 -19.02 -2.90
N TYR A 124 -2.28 -18.90 -3.82
CA TYR A 124 -2.12 -18.16 -5.06
C TYR A 124 -1.77 -16.69 -4.80
N TYR A 125 -2.48 -16.02 -3.88
CA TYR A 125 -2.21 -14.63 -3.52
C TYR A 125 -0.80 -14.45 -2.93
N ILE A 126 -0.39 -15.36 -2.03
CA ILE A 126 0.97 -15.37 -1.45
C ILE A 126 2.02 -15.49 -2.55
N PHE A 127 1.83 -16.38 -3.52
CA PHE A 127 2.77 -16.57 -4.61
C PHE A 127 2.97 -15.27 -5.40
N PHE A 128 1.89 -14.60 -5.80
CA PHE A 128 1.99 -13.36 -6.59
C PHE A 128 2.47 -12.16 -5.78
N ALA A 129 2.15 -12.09 -4.48
CA ALA A 129 2.69 -11.05 -3.60
C ALA A 129 4.21 -11.18 -3.45
N LEU A 130 4.72 -12.41 -3.27
CA LEU A 130 6.14 -12.67 -3.04
C LEU A 130 6.97 -12.78 -4.34
N LEU A 131 6.33 -12.96 -5.50
CA LEU A 131 7.02 -12.98 -6.79
C LEU A 131 7.64 -11.60 -7.06
N PRO A 132 8.97 -11.45 -7.16
CA PRO A 132 9.61 -10.13 -7.28
C PRO A 132 9.45 -9.56 -8.69
N MET A 133 8.38 -8.81 -8.91
CA MET A 133 8.04 -8.22 -10.21
C MET A 133 7.51 -6.78 -10.08
N LEU A 134 7.41 -6.09 -11.22
CA LEU A 134 6.68 -4.83 -11.33
C LEU A 134 5.31 -5.11 -11.92
N TYR A 135 4.26 -4.59 -11.30
CA TYR A 135 2.91 -4.63 -11.83
C TYR A 135 2.74 -3.66 -13.01
N PRO A 136 1.73 -3.87 -13.87
CA PRO A 136 1.32 -2.88 -14.86
C PRO A 136 1.07 -1.53 -14.17
N GLY A 137 1.85 -0.51 -14.53
CA GLY A 137 1.87 0.79 -13.84
C GLY A 137 3.17 1.09 -13.07
N GLY A 138 4.10 0.13 -13.02
CA GLY A 138 5.45 0.33 -12.48
C GLY A 138 5.59 0.17 -10.97
N TYR A 139 4.50 -0.19 -10.28
CA TYR A 139 4.54 -0.45 -8.85
C TYR A 139 5.17 -1.83 -8.56
N PRO A 140 6.11 -1.93 -7.62
CA PRO A 140 6.71 -3.20 -7.25
C PRO A 140 5.75 -4.05 -6.41
N SER A 141 5.83 -5.37 -6.57
CA SER A 141 5.22 -6.32 -5.63
C SER A 141 5.92 -6.30 -4.26
N ASP A 142 5.27 -6.84 -3.24
CA ASP A 142 5.85 -6.99 -1.89
C ASP A 142 7.21 -7.69 -1.94
N GLY A 143 7.27 -8.82 -2.65
CA GLY A 143 8.49 -9.60 -2.83
C GLY A 143 9.59 -8.82 -3.53
N LYS A 144 9.25 -7.93 -4.48
CA LYS A 144 10.25 -7.08 -5.14
C LYS A 144 10.86 -6.08 -4.17
N ILE A 145 10.04 -5.45 -3.33
CA ILE A 145 10.52 -4.50 -2.31
C ILE A 145 11.39 -5.22 -1.28
N MET A 146 10.93 -6.38 -0.78
CA MET A 146 11.70 -7.20 0.15
C MET A 146 13.06 -7.59 -0.44
N LEU A 147 13.09 -8.04 -1.70
CA LEU A 147 14.33 -8.43 -2.38
C LEU A 147 15.29 -7.25 -2.57
N ASP A 148 14.77 -6.09 -2.97
CA ASP A 148 15.57 -4.88 -3.14
C ASP A 148 16.18 -4.42 -1.80
N LEU A 149 15.38 -4.43 -0.73
CA LEU A 149 15.86 -4.17 0.62
C LEU A 149 16.96 -5.14 1.03
N ILE A 150 16.76 -6.45 0.83
CA ILE A 150 17.77 -7.48 1.12
C ILE A 150 19.08 -7.17 0.39
N LYS A 151 19.00 -6.75 -0.88
CA LYS A 151 20.14 -6.33 -1.72
C LYS A 151 20.76 -4.97 -1.34
N GLY A 152 20.23 -4.29 -0.33
CA GLY A 152 20.77 -3.01 0.17
C GLY A 152 20.30 -1.78 -0.59
N LYS A 153 19.24 -1.92 -1.41
CA LYS A 153 18.63 -0.81 -2.16
C LYS A 153 17.66 -0.02 -1.29
N ASP A 154 18.18 0.66 -0.28
CA ASP A 154 17.35 1.39 0.69
C ASP A 154 16.58 2.57 0.04
N GLU A 155 16.95 3.00 -1.17
CA GLU A 155 16.22 4.03 -1.92
C GLU A 155 14.76 3.66 -2.18
N VAL A 156 14.41 2.37 -2.24
CA VAL A 156 13.02 1.91 -2.44
C VAL A 156 12.12 2.26 -1.26
N ILE A 157 12.72 2.54 -0.09
CA ILE A 157 12.00 2.92 1.12
C ILE A 157 12.27 4.36 1.61
N LYS A 158 13.19 5.09 0.98
CA LYS A 158 13.48 6.47 1.39
C LYS A 158 12.35 7.41 0.98
N GLU A 159 11.79 8.10 1.97
CA GLU A 159 10.80 9.15 1.78
C GLU A 159 11.47 10.40 1.21
N ARG A 160 11.01 10.86 0.05
CA ARG A 160 11.52 12.09 -0.58
C ARG A 160 10.81 13.31 -0.01
N THR A 161 11.57 14.34 0.33
CA THR A 161 11.01 15.59 0.84
C THR A 161 11.20 16.67 -0.20
N TYR A 162 10.11 17.25 -0.68
CA TYR A 162 10.12 18.43 -1.53
C TYR A 162 9.79 19.64 -0.68
N ARG A 163 10.50 20.76 -0.89
CA ARG A 163 10.26 22.01 -0.16
C ARG A 163 9.80 23.08 -1.11
N VAL A 164 8.82 23.87 -0.71
CA VAL A 164 8.39 25.06 -1.42
C VAL A 164 8.70 26.26 -0.54
N LEU A 165 9.49 27.20 -1.04
CA LEU A 165 9.89 28.39 -0.30
C LEU A 165 9.96 29.61 -1.21
N TRP A 166 9.73 30.78 -0.64
CA TRP A 166 9.94 32.05 -1.31
C TRP A 166 11.40 32.47 -1.17
N LYS A 167 12.05 32.84 -2.28
CA LYS A 167 13.42 33.34 -2.29
C LYS A 167 13.43 34.84 -2.64
N PRO A 168 13.62 35.73 -1.64
CA PRO A 168 13.54 37.18 -1.86
C PRO A 168 14.57 37.72 -2.86
N GLU A 169 15.76 37.11 -2.92
CA GLU A 169 16.85 37.55 -3.80
C GLU A 169 16.54 37.36 -5.30
N GLU A 170 15.71 36.38 -5.62
CA GLU A 170 15.36 36.01 -7.00
C GLU A 170 13.91 36.38 -7.34
N GLU A 171 13.19 36.97 -6.37
CA GLU A 171 11.76 37.31 -6.48
C GLU A 171 10.89 36.16 -7.02
N GLU A 172 11.17 34.92 -6.57
CA GLU A 172 10.44 33.74 -7.01
C GLU A 172 10.23 32.68 -5.92
N TRP A 173 9.19 31.87 -6.11
CA TRP A 173 8.95 30.64 -5.37
C TRP A 173 9.77 29.50 -5.95
N GLN A 174 10.56 28.85 -5.11
CA GLN A 174 11.38 27.72 -5.50
C GLN A 174 10.85 26.42 -4.93
N VAL A 175 10.81 25.40 -5.79
CA VAL A 175 10.65 24.01 -5.41
C VAL A 175 12.04 23.40 -5.29
N LEU A 176 12.33 22.85 -4.11
CA LEU A 176 13.58 22.15 -3.82
C LEU A 176 13.34 20.65 -3.68
N ASP A 177 14.34 19.86 -4.10
CA ASP A 177 14.34 18.42 -3.88
C ASP A 177 14.81 18.01 -2.47
N GLN A 178 14.97 16.70 -2.25
CA GLN A 178 15.45 16.15 -0.98
C GLN A 178 16.86 16.64 -0.58
N ASN A 179 17.68 17.06 -1.54
CA ASN A 179 19.04 17.55 -1.36
C ASN A 179 19.09 19.08 -1.27
N LYS A 180 17.93 19.74 -1.24
CA LYS A 180 17.78 21.20 -1.29
C LYS A 180 18.30 21.81 -2.62
N ALA A 181 18.34 21.03 -3.69
CA ALA A 181 18.62 21.55 -5.02
C ALA A 181 17.34 22.12 -5.65
N VAL A 182 17.44 23.27 -6.31
CA VAL A 182 16.33 23.90 -7.03
C VAL A 182 15.96 23.04 -8.22
N ILE A 183 14.70 22.62 -8.27
CA ILE A 183 14.15 21.82 -9.38
C ILE A 183 13.18 22.63 -10.25
N ALA A 184 12.55 23.66 -9.70
CA ALA A 184 11.68 24.58 -10.43
C ALA A 184 11.59 25.93 -9.70
N GLY A 185 11.45 27.00 -10.45
CA GLY A 185 11.16 28.36 -9.99
C GLY A 185 9.86 28.86 -10.62
N HIS A 186 9.00 29.51 -9.83
CA HIS A 186 7.71 30.04 -10.26
C HIS A 186 7.46 31.41 -9.64
N GLN A 187 6.78 32.28 -10.38
CA GLN A 187 6.37 33.60 -9.88
C GLN A 187 5.18 33.50 -8.90
N GLY A 188 4.27 32.53 -9.14
CA GLY A 188 3.12 32.26 -8.30
C GLY A 188 3.37 31.16 -7.25
N GLU A 189 2.87 31.36 -6.03
CA GLU A 189 2.90 30.37 -4.96
C GLU A 189 2.13 29.10 -5.36
N ASP A 190 0.94 29.26 -5.94
CA ASP A 190 0.07 28.16 -6.35
C ASP A 190 0.72 27.29 -7.44
N ASP A 191 1.42 27.90 -8.40
CA ASP A 191 2.12 27.20 -9.47
C ASP A 191 3.27 26.34 -8.90
N ALA A 192 4.05 26.90 -7.97
CA ALA A 192 5.11 26.16 -7.27
C ALA A 192 4.54 24.98 -6.47
N LEU A 193 3.42 25.18 -5.79
CA LEU A 193 2.74 24.13 -5.03
C LEU A 193 2.17 23.04 -5.95
N GLU A 194 1.60 23.40 -7.10
CA GLU A 194 1.07 22.44 -8.06
C GLU A 194 2.18 21.59 -8.69
N GLU A 195 3.30 22.19 -9.08
CA GLU A 195 4.44 21.45 -9.61
C GLU A 195 5.06 20.55 -8.52
N ALA A 196 5.20 21.04 -7.29
CA ALA A 196 5.64 20.22 -6.15
C ALA A 196 4.70 19.01 -5.93
N ARG A 197 3.37 19.20 -6.00
CA ARG A 197 2.37 18.13 -5.90
C ARG A 197 2.52 17.10 -7.01
N LYS A 198 2.72 17.54 -8.24
CA LYS A 198 2.89 16.68 -9.41
C LYS A 198 4.16 15.83 -9.31
N ILE A 199 5.30 16.45 -8.95
CA ILE A 199 6.58 15.76 -8.79
C ILE A 199 6.53 14.81 -7.61
N ALA A 200 6.04 15.26 -6.45
CA ALA A 200 5.94 14.43 -5.26
C ALA A 200 5.03 13.21 -5.50
N LYS A 201 3.86 13.40 -6.12
CA LYS A 201 2.93 12.30 -6.45
C LYS A 201 3.56 11.23 -7.34
N LYS A 202 4.48 11.60 -8.24
CA LYS A 202 5.21 10.66 -9.12
C LYS A 202 6.28 9.85 -8.36
N HIS A 203 6.81 10.37 -7.25
CA HIS A 203 7.94 9.78 -6.54
C HIS A 203 7.58 9.32 -5.12
N ARG A 204 6.51 8.52 -4.98
CA ARG A 204 6.10 7.98 -3.68
C ARG A 204 7.15 6.99 -3.14
N PRO A 205 7.37 6.92 -1.82
CA PRO A 205 6.81 7.79 -0.79
C PRO A 205 7.45 9.19 -0.81
N SER A 206 6.64 10.23 -0.67
CA SER A 206 7.13 11.61 -0.66
C SER A 206 6.24 12.54 0.18
N ARG A 207 6.78 13.69 0.56
CA ARG A 207 6.05 14.75 1.27
C ARG A 207 6.47 16.12 0.79
N ILE A 208 5.59 17.09 1.00
CA ILE A 208 5.79 18.50 0.66
C ILE A 208 5.80 19.29 1.95
N LEU A 209 6.90 20.01 2.17
CA LEU A 209 7.04 20.99 3.23
C LEU A 209 6.99 22.38 2.61
N TYR A 210 6.24 23.26 3.26
CA TYR A 210 6.21 24.67 2.94
C TYR A 210 7.05 25.41 3.96
N CYS A 211 8.04 26.14 3.49
CA CYS A 211 8.96 26.88 4.34
C CYS A 211 8.61 28.36 4.26
N LYS A 212 8.15 28.92 5.39
CA LYS A 212 7.88 30.35 5.53
C LYS A 212 8.44 30.82 6.87
N ASP A 213 9.16 31.93 6.86
CA ASP A 213 9.73 32.57 8.06
C ASP A 213 10.57 31.62 8.93
N GLY A 214 11.26 30.66 8.31
CA GLY A 214 12.10 29.66 9.00
C GLY A 214 11.34 28.46 9.58
N GLU A 215 10.01 28.43 9.50
CA GLU A 215 9.20 27.28 9.90
C GLU A 215 8.90 26.36 8.70
N GLU A 216 9.11 25.05 8.88
CA GLU A 216 8.71 24.03 7.90
C GLU A 216 7.35 23.43 8.30
N LYS A 217 6.33 23.63 7.45
CA LYS A 217 4.99 23.07 7.65
C LYS A 217 4.69 22.00 6.59
N GLU A 218 4.36 20.78 7.02
CA GLU A 218 3.92 19.73 6.10
C GLU A 218 2.54 20.07 5.53
N ILE A 219 2.46 20.25 4.21
CA ILE A 219 1.20 20.54 3.51
C ILE A 219 0.57 19.27 2.96
N GLN A 220 1.39 18.35 2.44
CA GLN A 220 0.90 17.17 1.75
C GLN A 220 1.85 15.99 1.96
N ASN A 221 1.28 14.85 2.35
CA ASN A 221 1.95 13.56 2.39
C ASN A 221 1.44 12.68 1.25
N TYR A 222 2.35 12.04 0.52
CA TYR A 222 2.06 10.98 -0.43
C TYR A 222 2.62 9.67 0.13
N PRO A 223 1.79 8.98 0.94
CA PRO A 223 2.22 7.76 1.61
C PRO A 223 2.62 6.67 0.63
N ARG A 224 3.37 5.71 1.15
CA ARG A 224 3.60 4.47 0.42
C ARG A 224 2.29 3.69 0.34
N ILE A 225 2.11 3.01 -0.78
CA ILE A 225 1.00 2.08 -1.02
C ILE A 225 1.63 0.72 -1.27
N PRO A 226 1.63 -0.20 -0.29
CA PRO A 226 1.70 -1.62 -0.58
C PRO A 226 0.49 -1.99 -1.44
N LEU A 227 0.72 -2.82 -2.46
CA LEU A 227 -0.30 -3.31 -3.39
C LEU A 227 -0.62 -4.77 -3.11
#